data_AF-A0A378JFX5-F1
#
_entry.id   AF-A0A378JFX5-F1
#
_cell.length_a   1.000
_cell.length_b   1.000
_cell.length_c   1.000
_cell.angle_alpha   90.00
_cell.angle_beta   90.00
_cell.angle_gamma   90.00
#
_symmetry.space_group_name_H-M   'P 1'
#
loop_
_entity.id
_entity.type
_entity.pdbx_description
1 polymer ?
#
loop_
_entity_poly.entity_id
_entity_poly.type
_entity_poly.pdbx_seq_one_letter_code
_entity_poly.pdbx_strand_id
1 'polypeptide(L)'
;MRKSQISLIKHAFFNNSYKKSNFSFKEDEFSLEQLRKEFFLLYQVVLSNKSYWLKDNEAVFYLLFLCDVLILYYQNDYVSSDLQKLKQLRKEIEALFAEDLVKKEKIRDQFPDFLLNELRINVQNFLSIFMSISELRKCVGNLNTNRSRFTYGRGLAKYLIIYLQKSSVADLVQEVNQILGNPYSFNEGMDFLNKSSEVITNLGIALYAFRFILNLILMIKHVIQAALREELLVNKVLQQEMAKRGFVMASDLVWATVGLLTTYTNFFHIAQSFVSPIVVTFLIFDSLLLLTQWVFEANQHSERLQELQAQQKDATSFEYAVIQRQIDVLNDEWEAQCSYFAINILAANIIATSFAISMLCTGPLALAGLAFFSLLGNALYNASEEYKNYQKAKRTVQRELVNGALLNDEHHQQLISVLNKECAQSYQQFWKTVAFNVGGMAFIITAAAASWPIAIGLTLAYMTYCINGAYQKQRLNNEKTPHDVYRLLNSEDTISLCSDPFEEVTSSHTLQN
;
A
#
# COMPACT_ATOMS: atom_id res chain seq x y z
N MET A 1 -0.08 -29.76 -15.10
CA MET A 1 -0.20 -29.33 -13.69
C MET A 1 -1.28 -30.17 -13.02
N ARG A 2 -1.07 -30.60 -11.78
CA ARG A 2 -2.08 -31.28 -10.96
C ARG A 2 -3.15 -30.24 -10.58
N LYS A 3 -4.43 -30.54 -10.74
CA LYS A 3 -5.51 -29.60 -10.38
C LYS A 3 -5.51 -29.41 -8.87
N SER A 4 -5.51 -28.16 -8.41
CA SER A 4 -5.56 -27.86 -6.97
C SER A 4 -6.88 -28.36 -6.37
N GLN A 5 -6.88 -28.71 -5.08
CA GLN A 5 -8.10 -29.08 -4.36
C GLN A 5 -9.18 -27.98 -4.44
N ILE A 6 -8.76 -26.71 -4.41
CA ILE A 6 -9.65 -25.53 -4.55
C ILE A 6 -10.30 -25.50 -5.94
N SER A 7 -9.53 -25.77 -7.00
CA SER A 7 -10.03 -25.87 -8.38
C SER A 7 -11.04 -27.00 -8.53
N LEU A 8 -10.77 -28.18 -7.96
CA LEU A 8 -11.70 -29.32 -8.02
C LEU A 8 -13.01 -29.01 -7.29
N ILE A 9 -12.94 -28.38 -6.12
CA ILE A 9 -14.12 -27.96 -5.36
C ILE A 9 -14.93 -26.94 -6.15
N LYS A 10 -14.28 -25.94 -6.76
CA LYS A 10 -14.94 -24.94 -7.60
C LYS A 10 -15.77 -25.59 -8.70
N HIS A 11 -15.15 -26.43 -9.53
CA HIS A 11 -15.86 -27.15 -10.59
C HIS A 11 -17.01 -27.99 -10.05
N ALA A 12 -16.87 -28.58 -8.85
CA ALA A 12 -17.96 -29.35 -8.24
C ALA A 12 -19.15 -28.47 -7.82
N PHE A 13 -18.92 -27.25 -7.34
CA PHE A 13 -19.97 -26.27 -7.07
C PHE A 13 -20.69 -25.87 -8.37
N PHE A 14 -19.95 -25.44 -9.39
CA PHE A 14 -20.54 -24.99 -10.67
C PHE A 14 -21.21 -26.11 -11.49
N ASN A 15 -20.84 -27.37 -11.26
CA ASN A 15 -21.48 -28.54 -11.88
C ASN A 15 -22.56 -29.18 -10.99
N ASN A 16 -22.96 -28.55 -9.89
CA ASN A 16 -23.96 -29.07 -8.95
C ASN A 16 -23.67 -30.51 -8.46
N SER A 17 -22.39 -30.87 -8.40
CA SER A 17 -21.90 -32.20 -8.00
C SER A 17 -21.16 -32.17 -6.65
N TYR A 18 -21.09 -30.99 -6.03
CA TYR A 18 -20.41 -30.80 -4.75
C TYR A 18 -21.03 -31.69 -3.66
N LYS A 19 -20.17 -32.53 -3.08
CA LYS A 19 -20.46 -33.26 -1.85
C LYS A 19 -19.53 -32.72 -0.79
N LYS A 20 -20.08 -32.43 0.40
CA LYS A 20 -19.32 -31.95 1.54
C LYS A 20 -18.17 -32.91 1.85
N SER A 21 -16.94 -32.49 1.57
CA SER A 21 -15.72 -33.22 1.87
C SER A 21 -15.00 -32.59 3.05
N ASN A 22 -14.24 -33.40 3.80
CA ASN A 22 -13.38 -32.88 4.86
C ASN A 22 -12.17 -32.21 4.20
N PHE A 23 -12.08 -30.89 4.33
CA PHE A 23 -10.96 -30.10 3.82
C PHE A 23 -9.77 -30.20 4.78
N SER A 24 -8.60 -30.62 4.30
CA SER A 24 -7.39 -30.78 5.13
C SER A 24 -6.32 -29.75 4.77
N PHE A 25 -5.92 -28.94 5.75
CA PHE A 25 -4.86 -27.94 5.56
C PHE A 25 -3.45 -28.56 5.47
N LYS A 26 -3.32 -29.87 5.68
CA LYS A 26 -2.06 -30.62 5.61
C LYS A 26 -1.76 -31.18 4.22
N GLU A 27 -2.72 -31.19 3.31
CA GLU A 27 -2.50 -31.70 1.95
C GLU A 27 -1.42 -30.86 1.26
N ASP A 28 -0.48 -31.51 0.55
CA ASP A 28 0.64 -30.82 -0.11
C ASP A 28 0.16 -29.73 -1.07
N GLU A 29 -0.98 -29.93 -1.71
CA GLU A 29 -1.59 -29.02 -2.68
C GLU A 29 -2.28 -27.80 -2.03
N PHE A 30 -2.49 -27.79 -0.71
CA PHE A 30 -3.11 -26.65 -0.03
C PHE A 30 -2.16 -25.44 0.06
N SER A 31 -2.65 -24.29 -0.41
CA SER A 31 -2.03 -22.97 -0.21
C SER A 31 -3.06 -21.97 0.35
N LEU A 32 -2.75 -21.40 1.52
CA LEU A 32 -3.58 -20.33 2.11
C LEU A 32 -3.65 -19.11 1.19
N GLU A 33 -2.55 -18.77 0.53
CA GLU A 33 -2.51 -17.61 -0.35
C GLU A 33 -3.44 -17.79 -1.55
N GLN A 34 -3.45 -18.98 -2.13
CA GLN A 34 -4.34 -19.34 -3.22
C GLN A 34 -5.82 -19.31 -2.78
N LEU A 35 -6.13 -19.82 -1.58
CA LEU A 35 -7.47 -19.74 -0.99
C LEU A 35 -7.93 -18.29 -0.79
N ARG A 36 -7.05 -17.44 -0.25
CA ARG A 36 -7.32 -16.01 -0.06
C ARG A 36 -7.52 -15.29 -1.38
N LYS A 37 -6.64 -15.54 -2.36
CA LYS A 37 -6.75 -14.97 -3.70
C LYS A 37 -8.07 -15.37 -4.35
N GLU A 38 -8.43 -16.66 -4.34
CA GLU A 38 -9.71 -17.09 -4.92
C GLU A 38 -10.91 -16.44 -4.24
N PHE A 39 -10.90 -16.37 -2.91
CA PHE A 39 -11.95 -15.68 -2.15
C PHE A 39 -12.09 -14.21 -2.57
N PHE A 40 -11.00 -13.44 -2.58
CA PHE A 40 -11.08 -12.00 -2.91
C PHE A 40 -11.41 -11.74 -4.38
N LEU A 41 -10.89 -12.55 -5.31
CA LEU A 41 -11.24 -12.44 -6.73
C LEU A 41 -12.73 -12.71 -6.94
N LEU A 42 -13.25 -13.81 -6.38
CA LEU A 42 -14.67 -14.14 -6.48
C LEU A 42 -15.55 -13.09 -5.79
N TYR A 43 -15.14 -12.59 -4.62
CA TYR A 43 -15.86 -11.54 -3.89
C TYR A 43 -16.05 -10.29 -4.74
N GLN A 44 -15.02 -9.84 -5.47
CA GLN A 44 -15.12 -8.68 -6.37
C GLN A 44 -16.08 -8.91 -7.53
N VAL A 45 -16.04 -10.10 -8.14
CA VAL A 45 -16.97 -10.48 -9.22
C VAL A 45 -18.40 -10.52 -8.70
N VAL A 46 -18.62 -11.12 -7.52
CA VAL A 46 -19.95 -11.20 -6.90
C VAL A 46 -20.49 -9.80 -6.55
N LEU A 47 -19.68 -8.94 -5.94
CA LEU A 47 -20.09 -7.56 -5.64
C LEU A 47 -20.41 -6.74 -6.88
N SER A 48 -19.74 -7.00 -8.00
CA SER A 48 -19.96 -6.31 -9.27
C SER A 48 -21.21 -6.80 -10.01
N ASN A 49 -21.93 -7.79 -9.49
CA ASN A 49 -23.04 -8.43 -10.20
C ASN A 49 -24.27 -8.60 -9.29
N LYS A 50 -24.43 -7.76 -8.26
CA LYS A 50 -25.48 -7.87 -7.24
C LYS A 50 -26.90 -8.08 -7.79
N SER A 51 -27.23 -7.44 -8.90
CA SER A 51 -28.54 -7.57 -9.55
C SER A 51 -28.76 -8.93 -10.24
N TYR A 52 -27.69 -9.65 -10.57
CA TYR A 52 -27.71 -10.96 -11.24
C TYR A 52 -27.72 -12.15 -10.27
N TRP A 53 -27.27 -11.97 -9.02
CA TRP A 53 -27.23 -13.06 -8.04
C TRP A 53 -28.53 -13.15 -7.25
N LEU A 54 -29.44 -14.04 -7.67
CA LEU A 54 -30.50 -14.53 -6.79
C LEU A 54 -29.93 -15.50 -5.75
N LYS A 55 -30.69 -15.73 -4.68
CA LYS A 55 -30.34 -16.53 -3.48
C LYS A 55 -29.82 -17.96 -3.77
N ASP A 56 -30.08 -18.47 -4.97
CA ASP A 56 -29.71 -19.82 -5.43
C ASP A 56 -28.67 -19.76 -6.56
N ASN A 57 -27.53 -19.10 -6.33
CA ASN A 57 -26.43 -19.09 -7.29
C ASN A 57 -25.18 -19.80 -6.75
N GLU A 58 -24.64 -20.72 -7.54
CA GLU A 58 -23.47 -21.53 -7.24
C GLU A 58 -22.25 -20.69 -6.85
N ALA A 59 -22.08 -19.50 -7.44
CA ALA A 59 -20.96 -18.60 -7.12
C ALA A 59 -21.07 -18.00 -5.71
N VAL A 60 -22.29 -17.67 -5.26
CA VAL A 60 -22.52 -17.12 -3.91
C VAL A 60 -22.32 -18.22 -2.86
N PHE A 61 -22.82 -19.43 -3.12
CA PHE A 61 -22.56 -20.58 -2.24
C PHE A 61 -21.08 -20.94 -2.17
N TYR A 62 -20.39 -20.92 -3.30
CA TYR A 62 -18.95 -21.16 -3.33
C TYR A 62 -18.17 -20.06 -2.58
N LEU A 63 -18.56 -18.79 -2.72
CA LEU A 63 -17.97 -17.68 -1.97
C LEU A 63 -18.14 -17.83 -0.45
N LEU A 64 -19.34 -18.19 0.01
CA LEU A 64 -19.61 -18.47 1.43
C LEU A 64 -18.78 -19.65 1.92
N PHE A 65 -18.68 -20.72 1.12
CA PHE A 65 -17.82 -21.86 1.42
C PHE A 65 -16.36 -21.45 1.59
N LEU A 66 -15.80 -20.66 0.65
CA LEU A 66 -14.43 -20.16 0.75
C LEU A 66 -14.22 -19.31 2.02
N CYS A 67 -15.21 -18.48 2.37
CA CYS A 67 -15.18 -17.69 3.59
C CYS A 67 -15.14 -18.58 4.84
N ASP A 68 -15.95 -19.64 4.88
CA ASP A 68 -15.98 -20.60 5.98
C ASP A 68 -14.67 -21.39 6.10
N VAL A 69 -14.07 -21.81 4.98
CA VAL A 69 -12.75 -22.47 5.00
C VAL A 69 -11.67 -21.53 5.51
N LEU A 70 -11.69 -20.25 5.11
CA LEU A 70 -10.79 -19.23 5.66
C LEU A 70 -11.01 -19.01 7.16
N ILE A 71 -12.26 -18.93 7.61
CA ILE A 71 -12.60 -18.80 9.03
C ILE A 71 -12.07 -20.01 9.81
N LEU A 72 -12.25 -21.24 9.31
CA LEU A 72 -11.72 -22.46 9.92
C LEU A 72 -10.20 -22.45 10.00
N TYR A 73 -9.52 -22.03 8.93
CA TYR A 73 -8.07 -21.89 8.93
C TYR A 73 -7.60 -20.90 10.00
N TYR A 74 -8.17 -19.69 10.03
CA TYR A 74 -7.78 -18.64 10.98
C TYR A 74 -8.24 -18.90 12.42
N GLN A 75 -9.22 -19.77 12.66
CA GLN A 75 -9.51 -20.30 13.99
C GLN A 75 -8.36 -21.17 14.50
N ASN A 76 -7.76 -21.97 13.63
CA ASN A 76 -6.62 -22.84 13.97
C ASN A 76 -5.30 -22.04 14.07
N ASP A 77 -5.11 -21.02 13.22
CA ASP A 77 -3.92 -20.15 13.17
C ASP A 77 -4.00 -18.90 14.11
N TYR A 78 -5.15 -18.70 14.78
CA TYR A 78 -5.44 -17.67 15.80
C TYR A 78 -4.91 -16.25 15.50
N VAL A 79 -5.23 -15.73 14.32
CA VAL A 79 -5.19 -14.28 14.06
C VAL A 79 -6.56 -13.69 14.43
N SER A 80 -6.74 -13.32 15.70
CA SER A 80 -8.05 -12.85 16.23
C SER A 80 -8.67 -11.70 15.43
N SER A 81 -7.84 -10.77 14.94
CA SER A 81 -8.27 -9.63 14.13
C SER A 81 -8.74 -10.03 12.73
N ASP A 82 -8.00 -10.89 12.02
CA ASP A 82 -8.36 -11.35 10.67
C ASP A 82 -9.58 -12.28 10.74
N LEU A 83 -9.69 -13.10 11.79
CA LEU A 83 -10.87 -13.91 12.07
C LEU A 83 -12.13 -13.05 12.28
N GLN A 84 -12.03 -11.96 13.06
CA GLN A 84 -13.16 -11.05 13.27
C GLN A 84 -13.58 -10.36 11.97
N LYS A 85 -12.61 -9.90 11.17
CA LYS A 85 -12.89 -9.31 9.84
C LYS A 85 -13.58 -10.29 8.92
N LEU A 86 -13.13 -11.54 8.85
CA LEU A 86 -13.76 -12.56 8.01
C LEU A 86 -15.17 -12.91 8.50
N LYS A 87 -15.39 -13.01 9.82
CA LYS A 87 -16.73 -13.19 10.40
C LYS A 87 -17.66 -12.02 10.08
N GLN A 88 -17.16 -10.79 10.09
CA GLN A 88 -17.93 -9.61 9.70
C GLN A 88 -18.24 -9.63 8.21
N LEU A 89 -17.24 -9.88 7.37
CA LEU A 89 -17.39 -9.96 5.92
C LEU A 89 -18.39 -11.05 5.51
N ARG A 90 -18.38 -12.19 6.21
CA ARG A 90 -19.39 -13.24 6.02
C ARG A 90 -20.80 -12.72 6.30
N LYS A 91 -21.01 -12.03 7.42
CA LYS A 91 -22.31 -11.42 7.74
C LYS A 91 -22.73 -10.38 6.70
N GLU A 92 -21.79 -9.60 6.19
CA GLU A 92 -22.04 -8.63 5.12
C GLU A 92 -22.47 -9.34 3.82
N ILE A 93 -21.81 -10.43 3.43
CA ILE A 93 -22.20 -11.26 2.28
C ILE A 93 -23.60 -11.84 2.49
N GLU A 94 -23.88 -12.45 3.64
CA GLU A 94 -25.20 -13.01 3.97
C GLU A 94 -26.29 -11.93 3.97
N ALA A 95 -26.01 -10.74 4.49
CA ALA A 95 -26.95 -9.60 4.51
C ALA A 95 -27.21 -9.03 3.11
N LEU A 96 -26.21 -9.05 2.22
CA LEU A 96 -26.37 -8.60 0.83
C LEU A 96 -27.32 -9.50 0.02
N PHE A 97 -27.48 -10.77 0.40
CA PHE A 97 -28.24 -11.77 -0.35
C PHE A 97 -29.44 -12.36 0.41
N ALA A 98 -29.81 -11.79 1.56
CA ALA A 98 -31.06 -12.09 2.26
C ALA A 98 -32.15 -11.09 1.82
N GLU A 99 -33.16 -11.54 1.06
CA GLU A 99 -34.26 -10.70 0.60
C GLU A 99 -35.09 -10.09 1.77
N ASP A 100 -35.35 -8.79 1.64
CA ASP A 100 -36.40 -7.95 2.24
C ASP A 100 -36.70 -7.99 3.76
N LEU A 101 -36.08 -7.06 4.49
CA LEU A 101 -36.77 -6.28 5.53
C LEU A 101 -36.35 -4.80 5.48
N VAL A 102 -37.14 -4.00 4.76
CA VAL A 102 -37.67 -2.68 5.15
C VAL A 102 -37.05 -2.05 6.42
N LYS A 103 -36.02 -1.23 6.22
CA LYS A 103 -36.08 0.24 6.37
C LYS A 103 -34.69 0.80 6.11
N LYS A 104 -34.59 1.70 5.13
CA LYS A 104 -33.59 2.77 5.15
C LYS A 104 -33.80 3.52 6.46
N GLU A 105 -33.10 3.12 7.52
CA GLU A 105 -32.94 3.95 8.68
C GLU A 105 -32.15 5.17 8.18
N LYS A 106 -32.82 6.33 8.18
CA LYS A 106 -32.14 7.61 7.98
C LYS A 106 -31.02 7.67 9.00
N ILE A 107 -29.78 7.50 8.54
CA ILE A 107 -28.62 7.89 9.32
C ILE A 107 -28.78 9.39 9.54
N ARG A 108 -29.18 9.74 10.76
CA ARG A 108 -29.33 11.10 11.23
C ARG A 108 -27.96 11.77 11.12
N ASP A 109 -27.87 12.85 10.37
CA ASP A 109 -26.72 13.75 10.39
C ASP A 109 -26.44 14.18 11.83
N GLN A 110 -25.46 13.54 12.46
CA GLN A 110 -24.84 13.99 13.69
C GLN A 110 -23.34 14.12 13.46
N PHE A 111 -22.90 15.37 13.37
CA PHE A 111 -21.52 15.78 13.47
C PHE A 111 -21.34 16.45 14.86
N PRO A 112 -20.24 16.25 15.60
CA PRO A 112 -19.34 15.11 15.60
C PRO A 112 -18.99 14.62 17.03
N ASP A 113 -19.54 13.48 17.46
CA ASP A 113 -18.86 12.64 18.47
C ASP A 113 -17.72 11.83 17.84
N PHE A 114 -17.71 11.68 16.51
CA PHE A 114 -16.74 10.87 15.77
C PHE A 114 -15.38 11.55 15.56
N LEU A 115 -15.29 12.87 15.32
CA LEU A 115 -13.98 13.54 15.21
C LEU A 115 -13.24 13.56 16.54
N LEU A 116 -13.99 13.79 17.63
CA LEU A 116 -13.46 13.74 18.98
C LEU A 116 -13.10 12.31 19.35
N ASN A 117 -13.88 11.30 18.95
CA ASN A 117 -13.53 9.90 19.14
C ASN A 117 -12.41 9.40 18.23
N GLU A 118 -12.21 9.85 17.00
CA GLU A 118 -11.14 9.35 16.13
C GLU A 118 -9.79 9.98 16.50
N LEU A 119 -9.79 11.26 16.92
CA LEU A 119 -8.64 11.90 17.58
C LEU A 119 -8.40 11.31 18.98
N ARG A 120 -9.45 11.09 19.78
CA ARG A 120 -9.33 10.46 21.10
C ARG A 120 -8.97 8.99 21.01
N ILE A 121 -9.35 8.24 19.99
CA ILE A 121 -8.94 6.86 19.73
C ILE A 121 -7.51 6.84 19.22
N ASN A 122 -7.08 7.76 18.35
CA ASN A 122 -5.66 7.86 17.98
C ASN A 122 -4.76 8.29 19.15
N VAL A 123 -5.25 9.17 20.04
CA VAL A 123 -4.54 9.63 21.24
C VAL A 123 -4.64 8.61 22.39
N GLN A 124 -5.78 7.93 22.57
CA GLN A 124 -5.96 6.82 23.52
C GLN A 124 -5.24 5.57 23.06
N ASN A 125 -5.12 5.28 21.76
CA ASN A 125 -4.26 4.21 21.25
C ASN A 125 -2.77 4.55 21.45
N PHE A 126 -2.42 5.83 21.46
CA PHE A 126 -1.09 6.30 21.88
C PHE A 126 -0.85 6.16 23.39
N LEU A 127 -1.91 6.25 24.20
CA LEU A 127 -1.88 6.16 25.67
C LEU A 127 -2.29 4.79 26.24
N SER A 128 -2.75 3.86 25.41
CA SER A 128 -3.23 2.55 25.87
C SER A 128 -2.07 1.58 25.94
N ILE A 129 -1.79 1.14 27.17
CA ILE A 129 -0.78 0.16 27.58
C ILE A 129 -1.04 -1.26 26.98
N PHE A 130 -2.05 -1.42 26.11
CA PHE A 130 -2.45 -2.68 25.46
C PHE A 130 -2.57 -2.58 23.92
N MET A 131 -1.62 -1.94 23.23
CA MET A 131 -1.54 -2.08 21.77
C MET A 131 -1.17 -3.52 21.38
N SER A 132 -1.90 -4.11 20.42
CA SER A 132 -1.52 -5.42 19.87
C SER A 132 -0.15 -5.33 19.18
N ILE A 133 0.58 -6.44 19.09
CA ILE A 133 1.91 -6.47 18.43
C ILE A 133 1.83 -5.96 16.97
N SER A 134 0.70 -6.20 16.28
CA SER A 134 0.47 -5.71 14.93
C SER A 134 0.30 -4.19 14.85
N GLU A 135 -0.44 -3.59 15.81
CA GLU A 135 -0.64 -2.14 15.91
C GLU A 135 0.65 -1.43 16.33
N LEU A 136 1.38 -2.01 17.28
CA LEU A 136 2.70 -1.50 17.69
C LEU A 136 3.66 -1.48 16.50
N ARG A 137 3.72 -2.56 15.72
CA ARG A 137 4.51 -2.63 14.48
C ARG A 137 4.10 -1.53 13.48
N LYS A 138 2.80 -1.27 13.33
CA LYS A 138 2.30 -0.19 12.46
C LYS A 138 2.74 1.18 12.98
N CYS A 139 2.64 1.41 14.29
CA CYS A 139 3.11 2.65 14.93
C CYS A 139 4.62 2.87 14.69
N VAL A 140 5.44 1.85 14.90
CA VAL A 140 6.90 1.89 14.66
C VAL A 140 7.20 2.17 13.19
N GLY A 141 6.46 1.53 12.28
CA GLY A 141 6.56 1.81 10.83
C GLY A 141 6.28 3.28 10.51
N ASN A 142 5.19 3.83 11.04
CA ASN A 142 4.82 5.24 10.84
C ASN A 142 5.86 6.21 11.44
N LEU A 143 6.39 5.90 12.63
CA LEU A 143 7.46 6.68 13.24
C LEU A 143 8.72 6.68 12.37
N ASN A 144 9.09 5.53 11.80
CA ASN A 144 10.25 5.46 10.91
C ASN A 144 10.03 6.23 9.60
N THR A 145 8.83 6.17 9.03
CA THR A 145 8.43 6.99 7.88
C THR A 145 8.57 8.48 8.18
N ASN A 146 8.05 8.94 9.33
CA ASN A 146 8.17 10.34 9.75
C ASN A 146 9.62 10.76 9.99
N ARG A 147 10.42 9.89 10.64
CA ARG A 147 11.86 10.09 10.82
C ARG A 147 12.57 10.24 9.46
N SER A 148 12.25 9.38 8.49
CA SER A 148 12.83 9.48 7.14
C SER A 148 12.48 10.81 6.49
N ARG A 149 11.19 11.19 6.47
CA ARG A 149 10.72 12.49 5.96
C ARG A 149 11.45 13.67 6.61
N PHE A 150 11.59 13.64 7.93
CA PHE A 150 12.35 14.67 8.65
C PHE A 150 13.84 14.67 8.26
N THR A 151 14.46 13.51 8.11
CA THR A 151 15.89 13.39 7.77
C THR A 151 16.21 14.02 6.42
N TYR A 152 15.43 13.68 5.38
CA TYR A 152 15.61 14.24 4.05
C TYR A 152 15.19 15.71 3.99
N GLY A 153 14.06 16.07 4.64
CA GLY A 153 13.59 17.45 4.71
C GLY A 153 14.59 18.37 5.40
N ARG A 154 15.22 17.91 6.48
CA ARG A 154 16.31 18.61 7.16
C ARG A 154 17.51 18.84 6.24
N GLY A 155 17.88 17.84 5.43
CA GLY A 155 18.99 17.97 4.48
C GLY A 155 18.79 19.16 3.55
N LEU A 156 17.62 19.27 2.91
CA LEU A 156 17.28 20.41 2.08
C LEU A 156 17.16 21.72 2.88
N ALA A 157 16.52 21.66 4.06
CA ALA A 157 16.33 22.83 4.91
C ALA A 157 17.64 23.51 5.30
N LYS A 158 18.73 22.75 5.52
CA LYS A 158 20.06 23.33 5.78
C LYS A 158 20.53 24.22 4.63
N TYR A 159 20.40 23.76 3.38
CA TYR A 159 20.78 24.57 2.22
C TYR A 159 19.87 25.79 2.04
N LEU A 160 18.57 25.63 2.30
CA LEU A 160 17.62 26.75 2.29
C LEU A 160 17.97 27.81 3.35
N ILE A 161 18.34 27.39 4.57
CA ILE A 161 18.76 28.30 5.65
C ILE A 161 20.02 29.06 5.22
N ILE A 162 21.04 28.38 4.71
CA ILE A 162 22.29 29.02 4.24
C ILE A 162 22.02 30.06 3.15
N TYR A 163 21.07 29.76 2.25
CA TYR A 163 20.66 30.71 1.22
C TYR A 163 19.90 31.91 1.80
N LEU A 164 18.91 31.65 2.67
CA LEU A 164 18.10 32.70 3.29
C LEU A 164 18.94 33.65 4.16
N GLN A 165 19.93 33.13 4.89
CA GLN A 165 20.89 33.92 5.67
C GLN A 165 21.65 34.95 4.82
N LYS A 166 21.84 34.70 3.52
CA LYS A 166 22.54 35.61 2.60
C LYS A 166 21.60 36.54 1.83
N SER A 167 20.30 36.45 2.09
CA SER A 167 19.26 37.21 1.38
C SER A 167 18.67 38.31 2.26
N SER A 168 18.01 39.30 1.65
CA SER A 168 17.26 40.35 2.36
C SER A 168 16.10 39.81 3.23
N VAL A 169 15.71 38.55 3.04
CA VAL A 169 14.71 37.88 3.89
C VAL A 169 15.24 37.69 5.32
N ALA A 170 16.56 37.60 5.51
CA ALA A 170 17.15 37.47 6.83
C ALA A 170 16.81 38.67 7.73
N ASP A 171 16.90 39.88 7.18
CA ASP A 171 16.59 41.12 7.90
C ASP A 171 15.11 41.18 8.31
N LEU A 172 14.20 40.78 7.40
CA LEU A 172 12.76 40.68 7.67
C LEU A 172 12.45 39.69 8.80
N VAL A 173 13.08 38.52 8.78
CA VAL A 173 12.91 37.51 9.84
C VAL A 173 13.43 38.03 11.17
N GLN A 174 14.55 38.76 11.18
CA GLN A 174 15.11 39.35 12.39
C GLN A 174 14.19 40.42 12.98
N GLU A 175 13.59 41.28 12.14
CA GLU A 175 12.60 42.28 12.58
C GLU A 175 11.36 41.61 13.20
N VAL A 176 10.81 40.57 12.55
CA VAL A 176 9.68 39.80 13.09
C VAL A 176 10.04 39.13 14.42
N ASN A 177 11.24 38.55 14.53
CA ASN A 177 11.69 37.94 15.77
C ASN A 177 11.87 38.97 16.90
N GLN A 178 12.36 40.17 16.60
CA GLN A 178 12.47 41.26 17.57
C GLN A 178 11.09 41.71 18.07
N ILE A 179 10.12 41.89 17.17
CA ILE A 179 8.74 42.27 17.54
C ILE A 179 8.11 41.21 18.45
N LEU A 180 8.38 39.92 18.19
CA LEU A 180 7.81 38.80 18.95
C LEU A 180 8.62 38.46 20.22
N GLY A 181 9.73 39.16 20.51
CA GLY A 181 10.62 38.84 21.62
C GLY A 181 11.28 37.45 21.50
N ASN A 182 11.42 36.94 20.27
CA ASN A 182 11.94 35.62 19.99
C ASN A 182 13.48 35.64 19.90
N PRO A 183 14.21 34.93 20.78
CA PRO A 183 15.68 34.94 20.76
C PRO A 183 16.27 34.12 19.60
N TYR A 184 15.46 33.30 18.91
CA TYR A 184 15.97 32.37 17.92
C TYR A 184 16.51 33.05 16.64
N SER A 185 17.65 32.55 16.16
CA SER A 185 18.27 32.95 14.90
C SER A 185 18.54 31.76 13.98
N PHE A 186 18.78 32.02 12.69
CA PHE A 186 19.15 30.98 11.73
C PHE A 186 20.38 30.16 12.15
N ASN A 187 21.32 30.75 12.90
CA ASN A 187 22.51 30.06 13.40
C ASN A 187 22.15 29.02 14.46
N GLU A 188 21.29 29.38 15.42
CA GLU A 188 20.80 28.45 16.44
C GLU A 188 19.95 27.34 15.82
N GLY A 189 19.14 27.67 14.81
CA GLY A 189 18.42 26.70 14.01
C GLY A 189 19.36 25.71 13.32
N MET A 190 20.41 26.20 12.67
CA MET A 190 21.42 25.34 12.02
C MET A 190 22.12 24.42 13.04
N ASP A 191 22.51 24.95 14.20
CA ASP A 191 23.13 24.17 15.27
C ASP A 191 22.22 23.07 15.80
N PHE A 192 20.92 23.36 15.97
CA PHE A 192 19.92 22.36 16.32
C PHE A 192 19.79 21.25 15.25
N LEU A 193 19.74 21.63 13.97
CA LEU A 193 19.68 20.65 12.87
C LEU A 193 20.96 19.81 12.74
N ASN A 194 22.11 20.33 13.17
CA ASN A 194 23.36 19.59 13.24
C ASN A 194 23.35 18.60 14.41
N LYS A 195 23.03 19.07 15.62
CA LYS A 195 22.97 18.23 16.85
C LYS A 195 21.93 17.11 16.75
N SER A 196 20.79 17.36 16.11
CA SER A 196 19.75 16.35 15.95
C SER A 196 20.15 15.18 15.03
N SER A 197 21.19 15.32 14.21
CA SER A 197 21.58 14.31 13.21
C SER A 197 21.87 12.95 13.85
N GLU A 198 22.68 12.94 14.91
CA GLU A 198 23.08 11.70 15.60
C GLU A 198 21.89 11.04 16.29
N VAL A 199 21.08 11.83 17.00
CA VAL A 199 19.87 11.35 17.69
C VAL A 199 18.89 10.71 16.71
N ILE A 200 18.70 11.32 15.54
CA ILE A 200 17.79 10.81 14.51
C ILE A 200 18.32 9.53 13.87
N THR A 201 19.64 9.42 13.67
CA THR A 201 20.26 8.19 13.17
C THR A 201 20.10 7.06 14.19
N ASN A 202 20.38 7.31 15.47
CA ASN A 202 20.18 6.35 16.56
C ASN A 202 18.72 5.90 16.68
N LEU A 203 17.78 6.84 16.56
CA LEU A 203 16.36 6.53 16.51
C LEU A 203 16.02 5.65 15.31
N GLY A 204 16.63 5.90 14.14
CA GLY A 204 16.46 5.05 12.95
C GLY A 204 16.89 3.61 13.20
N ILE A 205 18.10 3.42 13.74
CA ILE A 205 18.62 2.10 14.11
C ILE A 205 17.66 1.37 15.05
N ALA A 206 17.22 2.05 16.12
CA ALA A 206 16.31 1.48 17.09
C ALA A 206 14.95 1.11 16.47
N LEU A 207 14.38 1.96 15.62
CA LEU A 207 13.09 1.70 14.97
C LEU A 207 13.17 0.51 14.00
N TYR A 208 14.23 0.41 13.19
CA TYR A 208 14.44 -0.74 12.30
C TYR A 208 14.62 -2.04 13.11
N ALA A 209 15.50 -2.05 14.12
CA ALA A 209 15.73 -3.21 14.96
C ALA A 209 14.45 -3.65 15.70
N PHE A 210 13.70 -2.69 16.25
CA PHE A 210 12.46 -2.99 16.94
C PHE A 210 11.37 -3.53 16.01
N ARG A 211 11.22 -2.97 14.79
CA ARG A 211 10.28 -3.48 13.78
C ARG A 211 10.66 -4.89 13.33
N PHE A 212 11.95 -5.18 13.16
CA PHE A 212 12.44 -6.52 12.89
C PHE A 212 12.04 -7.51 14.00
N ILE A 213 12.32 -7.17 15.26
CA ILE A 213 11.98 -8.01 16.42
C ILE A 213 10.48 -8.28 16.49
N LEU A 214 9.63 -7.27 16.28
CA LEU A 214 8.17 -7.45 16.29
C LEU A 214 7.70 -8.41 15.18
N ASN A 215 8.24 -8.30 13.97
CA ASN A 215 7.93 -9.23 12.88
C ASN A 215 8.45 -10.64 13.18
N LEU A 216 9.64 -10.76 13.75
CA LEU A 216 10.24 -12.04 14.15
C LEU A 216 9.40 -12.72 15.24
N ILE A 217 8.97 -12.00 16.27
CA ILE A 217 8.09 -12.52 17.33
C ILE A 217 6.76 -13.00 16.74
N LEU A 218 6.16 -12.24 15.81
CA LEU A 218 4.92 -12.66 15.15
C LEU A 218 5.12 -13.95 14.34
N MET A 219 6.19 -14.03 13.55
CA MET A 219 6.52 -15.23 12.78
C MET A 219 6.72 -16.44 13.69
N ILE A 220 7.55 -16.31 14.74
CA ILE A 220 7.79 -17.38 15.71
C ILE A 220 6.49 -17.80 16.41
N LYS A 221 5.64 -16.85 16.80
CA LYS A 221 4.34 -17.13 17.41
C LYS A 221 3.48 -18.01 16.51
N HIS A 222 3.35 -17.67 15.22
CA HIS A 222 2.56 -18.45 14.26
C HIS A 222 3.17 -19.84 14.01
N VAL A 223 4.50 -19.93 13.90
CA VAL A 223 5.20 -21.21 13.71
C VAL A 223 5.05 -22.15 14.91
N ILE A 224 5.23 -21.63 16.14
CA ILE A 224 5.00 -22.42 17.37
C ILE A 224 3.55 -22.88 17.45
N GLN A 225 2.60 -22.01 17.14
CA GLN A 225 1.20 -22.36 17.18
C GLN A 225 0.84 -23.44 16.15
N ALA A 226 1.41 -23.37 14.94
CA ALA A 226 1.27 -24.42 13.95
C ALA A 226 1.86 -25.75 14.43
N ALA A 227 2.92 -25.73 15.25
CA ALA A 227 3.49 -26.94 15.83
C ALA A 227 2.63 -27.55 16.96
N LEU A 228 1.82 -26.73 17.64
CA LEU A 228 0.90 -27.16 18.70
C LEU A 228 -0.46 -27.67 18.17
N ARG A 229 -0.75 -27.47 16.88
CA ARG A 229 -2.03 -27.83 16.25
C ARG A 229 -1.84 -28.98 15.28
N GLU A 230 -2.66 -30.01 15.42
CA GLU A 230 -2.62 -31.17 14.53
C GLU A 230 -3.22 -30.89 13.15
N GLU A 231 -3.85 -29.74 12.94
CA GLU A 231 -4.50 -29.38 11.69
C GLU A 231 -3.58 -28.62 10.72
N LEU A 232 -2.43 -28.11 11.19
CA LEU A 232 -1.53 -27.24 10.40
C LEU A 232 -0.17 -27.90 10.15
N LEU A 233 0.49 -27.51 9.05
CA LEU A 233 1.88 -27.88 8.77
C LEU A 233 2.82 -26.71 9.07
N VAL A 234 3.78 -26.94 9.97
CA VAL A 234 4.76 -25.94 10.42
C VAL A 234 5.52 -25.32 9.25
N ASN A 235 6.01 -26.15 8.31
CA ASN A 235 6.77 -25.67 7.15
C ASN A 235 5.94 -24.74 6.25
N LYS A 236 4.64 -25.03 6.08
CA LYS A 236 3.74 -24.19 5.28
C LYS A 236 3.49 -22.84 5.94
N VAL A 237 3.24 -22.85 7.25
CA VAL A 237 3.05 -21.61 8.03
C VAL A 237 4.33 -20.76 8.03
N LEU A 238 5.51 -21.39 8.15
CA LEU A 238 6.79 -20.68 8.04
C LEU A 238 6.97 -20.03 6.67
N GLN A 239 6.73 -20.76 5.57
CA GLN A 239 6.80 -20.21 4.22
C GLN A 239 5.84 -19.03 4.02
N GLN A 240 4.62 -19.12 4.57
CA GLN A 240 3.63 -18.06 4.51
C GLN A 240 4.07 -16.81 5.28
N GLU A 241 4.57 -16.97 6.49
CA GLU A 241 5.07 -15.82 7.27
C GLU A 241 6.33 -15.22 6.65
N MET A 242 7.19 -16.03 6.02
CA MET A 242 8.33 -15.55 5.22
C MET A 242 7.89 -14.79 3.97
N ALA A 243 6.90 -15.27 3.21
CA ALA A 243 6.34 -14.54 2.07
C ALA A 243 5.71 -13.21 2.50
N LYS A 244 5.05 -13.19 3.66
CA LYS A 244 4.35 -12.01 4.20
C LYS A 244 5.27 -10.95 4.79
N ARG A 245 6.40 -11.35 5.41
CA ARG A 245 7.24 -10.45 6.22
C ARG A 245 8.71 -10.45 5.84
N GLY A 246 9.18 -11.46 5.12
CA GLY A 246 10.61 -11.71 4.86
C GLY A 246 11.32 -10.53 4.22
N PHE A 247 10.73 -9.92 3.18
CA PHE A 247 11.31 -8.74 2.53
C PHE A 247 11.42 -7.53 3.48
N VAL A 248 10.39 -7.25 4.27
CA VAL A 248 10.42 -6.16 5.25
C VAL A 248 11.44 -6.44 6.36
N MET A 249 11.50 -7.69 6.84
CA MET A 249 12.49 -8.10 7.85
C MET A 249 13.92 -8.01 7.32
N ALA A 250 14.17 -8.40 6.07
CA ALA A 250 15.47 -8.27 5.43
C ALA A 250 15.90 -6.80 5.35
N SER A 251 14.99 -5.92 4.89
CA SER A 251 15.22 -4.48 4.86
C SER A 251 15.52 -3.92 6.27
N ASP A 252 14.71 -4.29 7.27
CA ASP A 252 14.89 -3.83 8.66
C ASP A 252 16.24 -4.26 9.24
N LEU A 253 16.61 -5.53 9.06
CA LEU A 253 17.87 -6.07 9.56
C LEU A 253 19.07 -5.36 8.92
N VAL A 254 19.02 -5.18 7.59
CA VAL A 254 20.07 -4.50 6.84
C VAL A 254 20.22 -3.06 7.31
N TRP A 255 19.14 -2.28 7.36
CA TRP A 255 19.24 -0.87 7.76
C TRP A 255 19.60 -0.66 9.22
N ALA A 256 19.18 -1.55 10.12
CA ALA A 256 19.66 -1.54 11.51
C ALA A 256 21.17 -1.81 11.57
N THR A 257 21.65 -2.82 10.85
CA THR A 257 23.07 -3.21 10.84
C THR A 257 23.94 -2.14 10.21
N VAL A 258 23.57 -1.65 9.02
CA VAL A 258 24.28 -0.60 8.30
C VAL A 258 24.33 0.68 9.14
N GLY A 259 23.21 1.05 9.76
CA GLY A 259 23.18 2.20 10.67
C GLY A 259 24.15 2.05 11.84
N LEU A 260 24.21 0.87 12.48
CA LEU A 260 25.19 0.60 13.55
C LEU A 260 26.63 0.73 13.06
N LEU A 261 26.96 0.07 11.94
CA LEU A 261 28.32 0.06 11.39
C LEU A 261 28.79 1.46 10.96
N THR A 262 27.90 2.25 10.37
CA THR A 262 28.22 3.59 9.83
C THR A 262 28.18 4.70 10.88
N THR A 263 27.47 4.50 11.99
CA THR A 263 27.40 5.47 13.10
C THR A 263 28.48 5.23 14.14
N TYR A 264 28.75 3.96 14.48
CA TYR A 264 29.71 3.57 15.52
C TYR A 264 31.01 3.03 14.91
N THR A 265 31.57 3.75 13.93
CA THR A 265 32.75 3.33 13.16
C THR A 265 33.95 2.98 14.03
N ASN A 266 34.19 3.75 15.10
CA ASN A 266 35.29 3.50 16.05
C ASN A 266 35.11 2.17 16.82
N PHE A 267 33.88 1.82 17.18
CA PHE A 267 33.58 0.57 17.90
C PHE A 267 33.79 -0.66 17.00
N PHE A 268 33.43 -0.56 15.73
CA PHE A 268 33.58 -1.63 14.74
C PHE A 268 34.90 -1.59 13.97
N HIS A 269 35.80 -0.66 14.29
CA HIS A 269 37.07 -0.45 13.60
C HIS A 269 36.94 -0.26 12.08
N ILE A 270 35.87 0.41 11.63
CA ILE A 270 35.65 0.74 10.22
C ILE A 270 36.29 2.09 9.91
N ALA A 271 37.15 2.15 8.89
CA ALA A 271 37.75 3.43 8.49
C ALA A 271 36.67 4.37 7.92
N GLN A 272 36.75 5.65 8.26
CA GLN A 272 35.75 6.66 7.89
C GLN A 272 35.51 6.76 6.37
N SER A 273 36.54 6.48 5.57
CA SER A 273 36.47 6.45 4.10
C SER A 273 35.51 5.39 3.54
N PHE A 274 35.20 4.34 4.30
CA PHE A 274 34.28 3.27 3.88
C PHE A 274 32.82 3.57 4.20
N VAL A 275 32.50 4.58 5.02
CA VAL A 275 31.12 4.88 5.43
C VAL A 275 30.23 5.15 4.21
N SER A 276 30.61 6.10 3.34
CA SER A 276 29.79 6.46 2.18
C SER A 276 29.68 5.31 1.15
N PRO A 277 30.76 4.58 0.79
CA PRO A 277 30.64 3.37 -0.03
C PRO A 277 29.69 2.30 0.53
N ILE A 278 29.73 2.05 1.85
CA ILE A 278 28.79 1.13 2.53
C ILE A 278 27.36 1.62 2.32
N VAL A 279 27.08 2.89 2.60
CA VAL A 279 25.73 3.47 2.43
C VAL A 279 25.25 3.34 0.98
N VAL A 280 26.07 3.67 -0.03
CA VAL A 280 25.70 3.52 -1.45
C VAL A 280 25.36 2.07 -1.77
N THR A 281 26.19 1.12 -1.33
CA THR A 281 25.99 -0.31 -1.60
C THR A 281 24.63 -0.77 -1.09
N PHE A 282 24.24 -0.32 0.10
CA PHE A 282 22.96 -0.70 0.70
C PHE A 282 21.75 0.09 0.17
N LEU A 283 21.95 1.30 -0.37
CA LEU A 283 20.91 1.98 -1.15
C LEU A 283 20.62 1.24 -2.48
N ILE A 284 21.64 0.64 -3.10
CA ILE A 284 21.45 -0.24 -4.27
C ILE A 284 20.74 -1.53 -3.86
N PHE A 285 21.12 -2.10 -2.70
CA PHE A 285 20.45 -3.28 -2.14
C PHE A 285 18.93 -3.06 -2.00
N ASP A 286 18.47 -1.89 -1.55
CA ASP A 286 17.03 -1.60 -1.46
C ASP A 286 16.31 -1.76 -2.81
N SER A 287 16.91 -1.25 -3.89
CA SER A 287 16.35 -1.38 -5.24
C SER A 287 16.30 -2.85 -5.68
N LEU A 288 17.36 -3.61 -5.39
CA LEU A 288 17.43 -5.04 -5.70
C LEU A 288 16.45 -5.86 -4.86
N LEU A 289 16.23 -5.49 -3.59
CA LEU A 289 15.28 -6.16 -2.72
C LEU A 289 13.84 -5.95 -3.22
N LEU A 290 13.50 -4.73 -3.65
CA LEU A 290 12.22 -4.44 -4.28
C LEU A 290 12.03 -5.19 -5.60
N LEU A 291 13.08 -5.27 -6.43
CA LEU A 291 13.04 -6.06 -7.67
C LEU A 291 12.86 -7.55 -7.37
N THR A 292 13.54 -8.08 -6.36
CA THR A 292 13.39 -9.47 -5.93
C THR A 292 11.97 -9.75 -5.43
N GLN A 293 11.40 -8.82 -4.66
CA GLN A 293 10.01 -8.92 -4.22
C GLN A 293 9.04 -8.89 -5.41
N TRP A 294 9.27 -8.01 -6.39
CA TRP A 294 8.47 -7.98 -7.61
C TRP A 294 8.54 -9.29 -8.38
N VAL A 295 9.73 -9.87 -8.58
CA VAL A 295 9.89 -11.18 -9.24
C VAL A 295 9.15 -12.29 -8.48
N PHE A 296 9.25 -12.28 -7.15
CA PHE A 296 8.53 -13.23 -6.30
C PHE A 296 7.01 -13.12 -6.49
N GLU A 297 6.45 -11.91 -6.41
CA GLU A 297 5.01 -11.70 -6.61
C GLU A 297 4.57 -11.93 -8.07
N ALA A 298 5.44 -11.69 -9.04
CA ALA A 298 5.19 -11.97 -10.47
C ALA A 298 5.05 -13.46 -10.73
N ASN A 299 5.89 -14.28 -10.11
CA ASN A 299 5.77 -15.74 -10.18
C ASN A 299 4.43 -16.20 -9.59
N GLN A 300 4.04 -15.65 -8.44
CA GLN A 300 2.74 -15.97 -7.82
C GLN A 300 1.53 -15.53 -8.67
N HIS A 301 1.64 -14.39 -9.37
CA HIS A 301 0.64 -13.95 -10.33
C HIS A 301 0.55 -14.91 -11.52
N SER A 302 1.69 -15.26 -12.12
CA SER A 302 1.77 -16.17 -13.26
C SER A 302 1.21 -17.56 -12.92
N GLU A 303 1.58 -18.13 -11.78
CA GLU A 303 1.03 -19.40 -11.31
C GLU A 303 -0.48 -19.35 -11.17
N ARG A 304 -1.02 -18.26 -10.60
CA ARG A 304 -2.46 -18.09 -10.43
C ARG A 304 -3.19 -17.90 -11.76
N LEU A 305 -2.61 -17.13 -12.68
CA LEU A 305 -3.16 -16.93 -14.01
C LEU A 305 -3.22 -18.25 -14.79
N GLN A 306 -2.13 -19.03 -14.77
CA GLN A 306 -2.09 -20.35 -15.40
C GLN A 306 -3.12 -21.31 -14.80
N GLU A 307 -3.34 -21.26 -13.49
CA GLU A 307 -4.36 -22.06 -12.83
C GLU A 307 -5.78 -21.68 -13.28
N LEU A 308 -6.11 -20.38 -13.30
CA LEU A 308 -7.42 -19.91 -13.76
C LEU A 308 -7.65 -20.26 -15.24
N GLN A 309 -6.64 -20.08 -16.09
CA GLN A 309 -6.70 -20.48 -17.51
C GLN A 309 -6.86 -22.00 -17.68
N ALA A 310 -6.26 -22.81 -16.80
CA ALA A 310 -6.47 -24.25 -16.80
C ALA A 310 -7.90 -24.61 -16.39
N GLN A 311 -8.48 -23.91 -15.40
CA GLN A 311 -9.88 -24.10 -14.98
C GLN A 311 -10.86 -23.79 -16.12
N GLN A 312 -10.59 -22.78 -16.95
CA GLN A 312 -11.47 -22.43 -18.08
C GLN A 312 -11.68 -23.56 -19.08
N LYS A 313 -10.71 -24.47 -19.24
CA LYS A 313 -10.78 -25.55 -20.25
C LYS A 313 -11.90 -26.56 -19.99
N ASP A 314 -12.23 -26.77 -18.72
CA ASP A 314 -13.23 -27.74 -18.27
C ASP A 314 -14.48 -27.08 -17.66
N ALA A 315 -14.61 -25.76 -17.80
CA ALA A 315 -15.65 -24.95 -17.19
C ALA A 315 -16.96 -24.99 -17.97
N THR A 316 -18.09 -24.92 -17.26
CA THR A 316 -19.39 -24.61 -17.89
C THR A 316 -19.38 -23.19 -18.46
N SER A 317 -20.32 -22.84 -19.35
CA SER A 317 -20.41 -21.47 -19.91
C SER A 317 -20.49 -20.39 -18.83
N PHE A 318 -21.24 -20.66 -17.76
CA PHE A 318 -21.37 -19.75 -16.63
C PHE A 318 -20.09 -19.67 -15.80
N GLU A 319 -19.49 -20.82 -15.46
CA GLU A 319 -18.23 -20.87 -14.73
C GLU A 319 -17.11 -20.17 -15.52
N TYR A 320 -17.08 -20.35 -16.84
CA TYR A 320 -16.13 -19.69 -17.74
C TYR A 320 -16.23 -18.16 -17.63
N ALA A 321 -17.45 -17.60 -17.68
CA ALA A 321 -17.66 -16.16 -17.56
C ALA A 321 -17.20 -15.62 -16.19
N VAL A 322 -17.46 -16.36 -15.11
CA VAL A 322 -16.97 -16.02 -13.76
C VAL A 322 -15.44 -16.05 -13.70
N ILE A 323 -14.81 -17.13 -14.21
CA ILE A 323 -13.35 -17.26 -14.24
C ILE A 323 -12.72 -16.15 -15.07
N GLN A 324 -13.32 -15.80 -16.22
CA GLN A 324 -12.83 -14.72 -17.07
C GLN A 324 -12.82 -13.38 -16.31
N ARG A 325 -13.87 -13.09 -15.54
CA ARG A 325 -13.89 -11.89 -14.68
C ARG A 325 -12.91 -11.96 -13.51
N GLN A 326 -12.64 -13.13 -12.95
CA GLN A 326 -11.57 -13.29 -11.96
C GLN A 326 -10.18 -13.03 -12.57
N ILE A 327 -9.94 -13.45 -13.81
CA ILE A 327 -8.70 -13.13 -14.56
C ILE A 327 -8.58 -11.62 -14.78
N ASP A 328 -9.68 -10.95 -15.15
CA ASP A 328 -9.70 -9.49 -15.30
C ASP A 328 -9.32 -8.77 -13.99
N VAL A 329 -9.95 -9.14 -12.87
CA VAL A 329 -9.62 -8.59 -11.54
C VAL A 329 -8.15 -8.85 -11.20
N LEU A 330 -7.67 -10.08 -11.40
CA LEU A 330 -6.29 -10.46 -11.09
C LEU A 330 -5.27 -9.64 -11.90
N ASN A 331 -5.52 -9.42 -13.19
CA ASN A 331 -4.64 -8.65 -14.06
C ASN A 331 -4.67 -7.16 -13.71
N ASP A 332 -5.84 -6.59 -13.43
CA ASP A 332 -5.97 -5.18 -13.04
C ASP A 332 -5.28 -4.91 -11.69
N GLU A 333 -5.39 -5.84 -10.72
CA GLU A 333 -4.68 -5.76 -9.44
C GLU A 333 -3.17 -5.91 -9.60
N TRP A 334 -2.71 -6.85 -10.43
CA TRP A 334 -1.30 -7.07 -10.68
C TRP A 334 -0.64 -5.86 -11.35
N GLU A 335 -1.31 -5.24 -12.31
CA GLU A 335 -0.77 -4.10 -13.02
C GLU A 335 -0.66 -2.85 -12.12
N ALA A 336 -1.61 -2.66 -11.20
CA ALA A 336 -1.47 -1.67 -10.15
C ALA A 336 -0.30 -1.99 -9.19
N GLN A 337 -0.07 -3.26 -8.88
CA GLN A 337 1.06 -3.71 -8.07
C GLN A 337 2.40 -3.50 -8.78
N CYS A 338 2.50 -3.78 -10.08
CA CYS A 338 3.67 -3.45 -10.90
C CYS A 338 3.98 -1.94 -10.84
N SER A 339 2.94 -1.10 -10.93
CA SER A 339 3.10 0.35 -10.80
C SER A 339 3.61 0.77 -9.42
N TYR A 340 3.17 0.10 -8.35
CA TYR A 340 3.68 0.29 -6.99
C TYR A 340 5.17 -0.04 -6.89
N PHE A 341 5.61 -1.16 -7.47
CA PHE A 341 7.04 -1.50 -7.48
C PHE A 341 7.85 -0.53 -8.34
N ALA A 342 7.36 -0.17 -9.52
CA ALA A 342 8.04 0.74 -10.43
C ALA A 342 8.33 2.11 -9.77
N ILE A 343 7.35 2.70 -9.07
CA ILE A 343 7.56 3.99 -8.39
C ILE A 343 8.51 3.86 -7.19
N ASN A 344 8.46 2.76 -6.43
CA ASN A 344 9.38 2.52 -5.32
C ASN A 344 10.82 2.27 -5.79
N ILE A 345 11.00 1.50 -6.87
CA ILE A 345 12.32 1.26 -7.48
C ILE A 345 12.88 2.57 -8.08
N LEU A 346 12.04 3.38 -8.74
CA LEU A 346 12.44 4.69 -9.22
C LEU A 346 12.89 5.59 -8.05
N ALA A 347 12.10 5.64 -6.97
CA ALA A 347 12.41 6.38 -5.76
C ALA A 347 13.75 5.94 -5.14
N ALA A 348 13.97 4.63 -5.02
CA ALA A 348 15.21 4.03 -4.53
C ALA A 348 16.43 4.48 -5.32
N ASN A 349 16.35 4.38 -6.65
CA ASN A 349 17.43 4.76 -7.54
C ASN A 349 17.69 6.28 -7.51
N ILE A 350 16.66 7.12 -7.43
CA ILE A 350 16.84 8.57 -7.28
C ILE A 350 17.65 8.87 -6.00
N ILE A 351 17.34 8.22 -4.87
CA ILE A 351 18.08 8.41 -3.62
C ILE A 351 19.52 7.90 -3.77
N ALA A 352 19.70 6.68 -4.26
CA ALA A 352 21.02 6.05 -4.42
C ALA A 352 21.94 6.88 -5.31
N THR A 353 21.45 7.27 -6.49
CA THR A 353 22.19 8.09 -7.46
C THR A 353 22.48 9.48 -6.91
N SER A 354 21.51 10.12 -6.24
CA SER A 354 21.73 11.45 -5.63
C SER A 354 22.83 11.40 -4.58
N PHE A 355 22.83 10.37 -3.72
CA PHE A 355 23.86 10.17 -2.72
C PHE A 355 25.23 9.88 -3.37
N ALA A 356 25.29 8.99 -4.37
CA ALA A 356 26.53 8.66 -5.07
C ALA A 356 27.15 9.88 -5.77
N ILE A 357 26.35 10.68 -6.49
CA ILE A 357 26.83 11.91 -7.14
C ILE A 357 27.28 12.94 -6.10
N SER A 358 26.64 13.01 -4.93
CA SER A 358 27.05 13.93 -3.86
C SER A 358 28.45 13.64 -3.31
N MET A 359 28.98 12.42 -3.50
CA MET A 359 30.36 12.09 -3.15
C MET A 359 31.38 12.68 -4.13
N LEU A 360 30.97 13.00 -5.36
CA LEU A 360 31.82 13.54 -6.41
C LEU A 360 31.67 15.06 -6.58
N CYS A 361 30.54 15.62 -6.13
CA CYS A 361 30.20 17.03 -6.25
C CYS A 361 30.50 17.80 -4.96
N THR A 362 31.18 18.95 -5.07
CA THR A 362 31.51 19.82 -3.92
C THR A 362 30.80 21.18 -3.95
N GLY A 363 30.16 21.53 -5.07
CA GLY A 363 29.48 22.81 -5.24
C GLY A 363 28.21 22.93 -4.38
N PRO A 364 28.01 24.01 -3.60
CA PRO A 364 26.84 24.18 -2.72
C PRO A 364 25.50 24.09 -3.45
N LEU A 365 25.39 24.64 -4.66
CA LEU A 365 24.17 24.57 -5.47
C LEU A 365 23.91 23.15 -5.99
N ALA A 366 24.97 22.44 -6.40
CA ALA A 366 24.87 21.04 -6.81
C ALA A 366 24.41 20.16 -5.63
N LEU A 367 24.97 20.36 -4.44
CA LEU A 367 24.56 19.63 -3.23
C LEU A 367 23.12 19.94 -2.82
N ALA A 368 22.67 21.20 -2.94
CA ALA A 368 21.27 21.56 -2.71
C ALA A 368 20.33 20.85 -3.70
N GLY A 369 20.71 20.80 -4.99
CA GLY A 369 19.96 20.05 -6.02
C GLY A 369 19.90 18.56 -5.72
N LEU A 370 21.01 17.94 -5.33
CA LEU A 370 21.05 16.52 -4.95
C LEU A 370 20.24 16.22 -3.68
N ALA A 371 20.24 17.14 -2.71
CA ALA A 371 19.38 17.05 -1.52
C ALA A 371 17.90 17.12 -1.89
N PHE A 372 17.53 17.99 -2.83
CA PHE A 372 16.17 18.06 -3.37
C PHE A 372 15.77 16.76 -4.08
N PHE A 373 16.62 16.21 -4.95
CA PHE A 373 16.33 14.92 -5.61
C PHE A 373 16.21 13.77 -4.62
N SER A 374 17.07 13.71 -3.61
CA SER A 374 16.99 12.70 -2.54
C SER A 374 15.66 12.81 -1.77
N LEU A 375 15.21 14.04 -1.50
CA LEU A 375 13.92 14.31 -0.87
C LEU A 375 12.74 13.96 -1.79
N LEU A 376 12.85 14.20 -3.10
CA LEU A 376 11.89 13.75 -4.10
C LEU A 376 11.77 12.23 -4.13
N GLY A 377 12.90 11.51 -4.12
CA GLY A 377 12.90 10.06 -4.01
C GLY A 377 12.18 9.59 -2.74
N ASN A 378 12.51 10.15 -1.58
CA ASN A 378 11.82 9.81 -0.32
C ASN A 378 10.33 10.18 -0.35
N ALA A 379 9.94 11.25 -1.03
CA ALA A 379 8.54 11.65 -1.18
C ALA A 379 7.76 10.66 -2.06
N LEU A 380 8.35 10.18 -3.15
CA LEU A 380 7.78 9.16 -4.03
C LEU A 380 7.60 7.83 -3.29
N TYR A 381 8.60 7.39 -2.52
CA TYR A 381 8.50 6.22 -1.63
C TYR A 381 7.28 6.31 -0.71
N ASN A 382 7.11 7.48 -0.09
CA ASN A 382 6.02 7.76 0.84
C ASN A 382 4.66 8.00 0.19
N ALA A 383 4.61 8.15 -1.13
CA ALA A 383 3.40 8.35 -1.93
C ALA A 383 3.07 7.15 -2.83
N SER A 384 3.79 6.02 -2.66
CA SER A 384 3.68 4.86 -3.54
C SER A 384 2.31 4.17 -3.45
N GLU A 385 1.67 4.18 -2.27
CA GLU A 385 0.31 3.64 -2.11
C GLU A 385 -0.74 4.55 -2.76
N GLU A 386 -0.61 5.88 -2.67
CA GLU A 386 -1.45 6.82 -3.41
C GLU A 386 -1.28 6.65 -4.93
N TYR A 387 -0.06 6.41 -5.39
CA TYR A 387 0.20 6.12 -6.80
C TYR A 387 -0.45 4.80 -7.25
N LYS A 388 -0.34 3.75 -6.43
CA LYS A 388 -1.03 2.48 -6.65
C LYS A 388 -2.55 2.68 -6.75
N ASN A 389 -3.13 3.48 -5.88
CA ASN A 389 -4.56 3.79 -5.90
C ASN A 389 -4.98 4.58 -7.14
N TYR A 390 -4.17 5.55 -7.58
CA TYR A 390 -4.36 6.23 -8.86
C TYR A 390 -4.33 5.23 -10.04
N GLN A 391 -3.36 4.32 -10.06
CA GLN A 391 -3.25 3.34 -11.14
C GLN A 391 -4.41 2.33 -11.13
N LYS A 392 -4.90 1.93 -9.95
CA LYS A 392 -6.15 1.17 -9.83
C LYS A 392 -7.33 1.91 -10.45
N ALA A 393 -7.55 3.18 -10.07
CA ALA A 393 -8.64 3.97 -10.62
C ALA A 393 -8.53 4.15 -12.15
N LYS A 394 -7.32 4.35 -12.67
CA LYS A 394 -7.06 4.40 -14.11
C LYS A 394 -7.39 3.08 -14.80
N ARG A 395 -7.03 1.94 -14.21
CA ARG A 395 -7.36 0.61 -14.75
C ARG A 395 -8.86 0.32 -14.71
N THR A 396 -9.55 0.74 -13.65
CA THR A 396 -11.01 0.68 -13.56
C THR A 396 -11.69 1.47 -14.69
N VAL A 397 -11.21 2.67 -15.02
CA VAL A 397 -11.69 3.44 -16.19
C VAL A 397 -11.45 2.66 -17.49
N GLN A 398 -10.24 2.13 -17.69
CA GLN A 398 -9.92 1.36 -18.91
C GLN A 398 -10.78 0.10 -19.05
N ARG A 399 -11.02 -0.62 -17.94
CA ARG A 399 -11.91 -1.78 -17.89
C ARG A 399 -13.31 -1.40 -18.32
N GLU A 400 -13.82 -0.28 -17.84
CA GLU A 400 -15.16 0.18 -18.21
C GLU A 400 -15.24 0.65 -19.66
N LEU A 401 -14.18 1.26 -20.22
CA LEU A 401 -14.12 1.56 -21.66
C LEU A 401 -14.21 0.29 -22.52
N VAL A 402 -13.54 -0.79 -22.10
CA VAL A 402 -13.63 -2.09 -22.79
C VAL A 402 -15.04 -2.67 -22.67
N ASN A 403 -15.67 -2.60 -21.50
CA ASN A 403 -17.08 -3.02 -21.34
C ASN A 403 -18.03 -2.16 -22.20
N GLY A 404 -17.76 -0.86 -22.31
CA GLY A 404 -18.53 0.08 -23.13
C GLY A 404 -18.46 -0.21 -24.61
N ALA A 405 -17.33 -0.71 -25.12
CA ALA A 405 -17.21 -1.16 -26.50
C ALA A 405 -18.15 -2.35 -26.81
N LEU A 406 -18.58 -3.10 -25.79
CA LEU A 406 -19.45 -4.27 -25.91
C LEU A 406 -20.93 -3.92 -25.66
N LEU A 407 -21.23 -3.10 -24.64
CA LEU A 407 -22.60 -2.85 -24.20
C LEU A 407 -23.15 -1.46 -24.60
N ASN A 408 -22.29 -0.44 -24.67
CA ASN A 408 -22.59 0.98 -24.95
C ASN A 408 -23.97 1.47 -24.45
N ASP A 409 -24.32 1.22 -23.19
CA ASP A 409 -25.59 1.58 -22.58
C ASP A 409 -25.52 2.89 -21.78
N GLU A 410 -26.68 3.40 -21.35
CA GLU A 410 -26.75 4.62 -20.51
C GLU A 410 -25.99 4.43 -19.18
N HIS A 411 -26.02 3.20 -18.65
CA HIS A 411 -25.30 2.82 -17.45
C HIS A 411 -23.79 2.98 -17.63
N HIS A 412 -23.21 2.50 -18.74
CA HIS A 412 -21.82 2.71 -19.10
C HIS A 412 -21.44 4.20 -19.13
N GLN A 413 -22.27 5.05 -19.76
CA GLN A 413 -22.00 6.49 -19.85
C GLN A 413 -22.02 7.18 -18.48
N GLN A 414 -22.95 6.80 -17.62
CA GLN A 414 -23.01 7.32 -16.25
C GLN A 414 -21.79 6.85 -15.44
N LEU A 415 -21.48 5.55 -15.50
CA LEU A 415 -20.39 4.94 -14.74
C LEU A 415 -19.03 5.51 -15.16
N ILE A 416 -18.74 5.62 -16.46
CA ILE A 416 -17.46 6.16 -16.94
C ILE A 416 -17.24 7.60 -16.50
N SER A 417 -18.31 8.41 -16.39
CA SER A 417 -18.22 9.79 -15.89
C SER A 417 -17.79 9.84 -14.42
N VAL A 418 -18.35 8.95 -13.59
CA VAL A 418 -18.00 8.81 -12.16
C VAL A 418 -16.56 8.31 -12.01
N LEU A 419 -16.19 7.27 -12.77
CA LEU A 419 -14.85 6.69 -12.73
C LEU A 419 -13.77 7.69 -13.17
N ASN A 420 -14.02 8.50 -14.20
CA ASN A 420 -13.10 9.56 -14.63
C ASN A 420 -12.89 10.60 -13.53
N LYS A 421 -13.96 11.00 -12.83
CA LYS A 421 -13.86 11.94 -11.69
C LYS A 421 -13.04 11.34 -10.54
N GLU A 422 -13.25 10.07 -10.20
CA GLU A 422 -12.48 9.40 -9.15
C GLU A 422 -11.01 9.19 -9.53
N CYS A 423 -10.72 8.90 -10.80
CA CYS A 423 -9.38 8.81 -11.34
C CYS A 423 -8.65 10.14 -11.24
N ALA A 424 -9.30 11.24 -11.64
CA ALA A 424 -8.76 12.60 -11.51
C ALA A 424 -8.50 12.98 -10.05
N GLN A 425 -9.42 12.63 -9.13
CA GLN A 425 -9.23 12.85 -7.69
C GLN A 425 -8.04 12.06 -7.13
N SER A 426 -7.88 10.80 -7.54
CA SER A 426 -6.76 9.96 -7.11
C SER A 426 -5.43 10.47 -7.64
N TYR A 427 -5.40 10.95 -8.88
CA TYR A 427 -4.24 11.61 -9.49
C TYR A 427 -3.84 12.89 -8.72
N GLN A 428 -4.82 13.75 -8.42
CA GLN A 428 -4.60 14.96 -7.63
C GLN A 428 -4.08 14.62 -6.22
N GLN A 429 -4.65 13.61 -5.58
CA GLN A 429 -4.23 13.16 -4.26
C GLN A 429 -2.77 12.68 -4.26
N PHE A 430 -2.37 11.89 -5.27
CA PHE A 430 -0.98 11.45 -5.43
C PHE A 430 -0.02 12.63 -5.51
N TRP A 431 -0.25 13.57 -6.43
CA TRP A 431 0.64 14.74 -6.59
C TRP A 431 0.63 15.66 -5.38
N LYS A 432 -0.52 15.82 -4.71
CA LYS A 432 -0.61 16.57 -3.46
C LYS A 432 0.25 15.94 -2.37
N THR A 433 0.20 14.61 -2.21
CA THR A 433 1.04 13.88 -1.26
C THR A 433 2.53 14.03 -1.60
N VAL A 434 2.90 13.89 -2.88
CA VAL A 434 4.29 14.09 -3.32
C VAL A 434 4.74 15.53 -3.03
N ALA A 435 4.00 16.53 -3.49
CA ALA A 435 4.35 17.94 -3.30
C ALA A 435 4.51 18.30 -1.81
N PHE A 436 3.62 17.80 -0.96
CA PHE A 436 3.72 18.01 0.48
C PHE A 436 4.96 17.33 1.09
N ASN A 437 5.24 16.09 0.70
CA ASN A 437 6.41 15.36 1.21
C ASN A 437 7.74 15.95 0.69
N VAL A 438 7.76 16.57 -0.49
CA VAL A 438 8.94 17.26 -1.04
C VAL A 438 9.15 18.64 -0.41
N GLY A 439 8.15 19.51 -0.45
CA GLY A 439 8.30 20.91 -0.05
C GLY A 439 7.91 21.18 1.40
N GLY A 440 6.82 20.57 1.86
CA GLY A 440 6.18 20.92 3.12
C GLY A 440 7.08 20.74 4.34
N MET A 441 7.73 19.57 4.46
CA MET A 441 8.60 19.30 5.61
C MET A 441 9.87 20.15 5.62
N ALA A 442 10.55 20.30 4.49
CA ALA A 442 11.74 21.16 4.41
C ALA A 442 11.38 22.62 4.72
N PHE A 443 10.25 23.10 4.20
CA PHE A 443 9.76 24.46 4.46
C PHE A 443 9.40 24.68 5.93
N ILE A 444 8.70 23.75 6.57
CA ILE A 444 8.37 23.84 8.01
C ILE A 444 9.65 23.83 8.86
N ILE A 445 10.63 22.98 8.53
CA ILE A 445 11.92 22.93 9.24
C ILE A 445 12.68 24.26 9.07
N THR A 446 12.75 24.79 7.85
CA THR A 446 13.37 26.09 7.58
C THR A 446 12.65 27.23 8.30
N ALA A 447 11.32 27.24 8.29
CA ALA A 447 10.51 28.22 9.01
C ALA A 447 10.72 28.12 10.52
N ALA A 448 10.80 26.91 11.08
CA ALA A 448 11.05 26.70 12.51
C ALA A 448 12.46 27.13 12.92
N ALA A 449 13.45 26.90 12.07
CA ALA A 449 14.82 27.39 12.27
C ALA A 449 14.93 28.92 12.17
N ALA A 450 14.04 29.56 11.39
CA ALA A 450 13.95 31.01 11.29
C ALA A 450 13.20 31.62 12.49
N SER A 451 12.05 31.04 12.84
CA SER A 451 11.12 31.57 13.84
C SER A 451 10.05 30.52 14.21
N TRP A 452 10.06 30.05 15.47
CA TRP A 452 9.08 29.05 15.93
C TRP A 452 7.61 29.51 15.85
N PRO A 453 7.23 30.79 16.08
CA PRO A 453 5.85 31.24 15.91
C PRO A 453 5.38 31.16 14.46
N ILE A 454 6.25 31.48 13.49
CA ILE A 454 5.95 31.35 12.06
C ILE A 454 5.69 29.87 11.72
N ALA A 455 6.52 28.96 12.23
CA ALA A 455 6.34 27.53 12.03
C ALA A 455 5.03 27.01 12.63
N ILE A 456 4.63 27.48 13.82
CA ILE A 456 3.33 27.14 14.41
C ILE A 456 2.18 27.66 13.55
N GLY A 457 2.23 28.92 13.10
CA GLY A 457 1.20 29.50 12.24
C GLY A 457 1.03 28.70 10.94
N LEU A 458 2.14 28.36 10.28
CA LEU A 458 2.14 27.52 9.07
C LEU A 458 1.59 26.11 9.34
N THR A 459 1.96 25.51 10.47
CA THR A 459 1.49 24.18 10.85
C THR A 459 -0.02 24.19 11.12
N LEU A 460 -0.53 25.21 11.83
CA LEU A 460 -1.97 25.37 12.08
C LEU A 460 -2.76 25.60 10.79
N ALA A 461 -2.25 26.44 9.89
CA ALA A 461 -2.86 26.68 8.58
C ALA A 461 -2.92 25.37 7.76
N TYR A 462 -1.83 24.60 7.75
CA TYR A 462 -1.78 23.31 7.08
C TYR A 462 -2.72 22.28 7.72
N MET A 463 -2.76 22.22 9.05
CA MET A 463 -3.65 21.31 9.77
C MET A 463 -5.12 21.61 9.47
N THR A 464 -5.49 22.90 9.44
CA THR A 464 -6.82 23.36 9.05
C THR A 464 -7.17 22.95 7.63
N TYR A 465 -6.23 23.13 6.69
CA TYR A 465 -6.40 22.71 5.29
C TYR A 465 -6.57 21.18 5.16
N CYS A 466 -5.79 20.39 5.91
CA CYS A 466 -5.91 18.93 5.93
C CYS A 466 -7.25 18.46 6.49
N ILE A 467 -7.72 19.06 7.59
CA ILE A 467 -9.01 18.76 8.20
C ILE A 467 -10.14 19.07 7.21
N ASN A 468 -10.09 20.23 6.55
CA ASN A 468 -11.08 20.60 5.53
C ASN A 468 -11.08 19.61 4.35
N GLY A 469 -9.89 19.21 3.87
CA GLY A 469 -9.76 18.21 2.81
C GLY A 469 -10.30 16.82 3.21
N ALA A 470 -10.01 16.37 4.43
CA ALA A 470 -10.53 15.12 4.97
C ALA A 470 -12.05 15.14 5.09
N TYR A 471 -12.61 16.26 5.55
CA TYR A 471 -14.05 16.48 5.64
C TYR A 471 -14.74 16.38 4.28
N GLN A 472 -14.20 17.06 3.25
CA GLN A 472 -14.74 16.97 1.89
C GLN A 472 -14.69 15.53 1.33
N LYS A 473 -13.59 14.81 1.60
CA LYS A 473 -13.42 13.42 1.17
C LYS A 473 -14.41 12.47 1.85
N GLN A 474 -14.72 12.69 3.13
CA GLN A 474 -15.69 11.88 3.86
C GLN A 474 -17.12 12.08 3.32
N ARG A 475 -17.51 13.33 3.00
CA ARG A 475 -18.81 13.59 2.36
C ARG A 475 -18.95 12.85 1.03
N LEU A 476 -17.87 12.80 0.24
CA LEU A 476 -17.86 12.09 -1.05
C LEU A 476 -17.80 10.56 -0.92
N ASN A 477 -17.15 10.02 0.13
CA ASN A 477 -17.03 8.58 0.33
C ASN A 477 -18.32 7.91 0.85
N ASN A 478 -19.18 8.64 1.56
CA ASN A 478 -20.46 8.11 2.06
C ASN A 478 -21.46 7.79 0.92
N GLU A 479 -21.18 8.21 -0.31
CA GLU A 479 -22.00 7.91 -1.50
C GLU A 479 -21.43 6.79 -2.39
N LYS A 480 -20.26 6.20 -2.04
CA LYS A 480 -19.60 5.21 -2.90
C LYS A 480 -20.24 3.83 -2.81
N THR A 481 -21.08 3.50 -3.77
CA THR A 481 -21.42 2.11 -4.10
C THR A 481 -20.21 1.44 -4.79
N PRO A 482 -19.92 0.15 -4.53
CA PRO A 482 -18.92 -0.58 -5.28
C PRO A 482 -19.28 -0.56 -6.77
N HIS A 483 -18.33 -0.14 -7.61
CA HIS A 483 -18.52 -0.06 -9.07
C HIS A 483 -18.57 -1.47 -9.67
N ASP A 484 -19.51 -1.70 -10.56
CA ASP A 484 -19.79 -2.98 -11.23
C ASP A 484 -18.99 -3.15 -12.54
N VAL A 485 -17.74 -2.70 -12.55
CA VAL A 485 -16.85 -2.82 -13.72
C VAL A 485 -16.50 -4.26 -14.09
N TYR A 486 -16.70 -5.21 -13.19
CA TYR A 486 -16.52 -6.64 -13.44
C TYR A 486 -17.85 -7.37 -13.68
N ARG A 487 -18.88 -6.65 -14.17
CA ARG A 487 -20.16 -7.25 -14.53
C ARG A 487 -20.01 -8.36 -15.57
N LEU A 488 -20.75 -9.45 -15.40
CA LEU A 488 -20.82 -10.55 -16.35
C LEU A 488 -21.44 -10.01 -17.65
N LEU A 489 -20.81 -10.33 -18.78
CA LEU A 489 -21.33 -10.02 -20.10
C LEU A 489 -21.98 -11.29 -20.64
N ASN A 490 -23.09 -11.17 -21.36
CA ASN A 490 -23.81 -12.34 -21.87
C ASN A 490 -22.91 -13.19 -22.79
N SER A 491 -23.10 -14.50 -22.73
CA SER A 491 -22.22 -15.48 -23.38
C SER A 491 -22.24 -15.43 -24.92
N GLU A 492 -23.29 -14.89 -25.53
CA GLU A 492 -23.40 -14.78 -27.00
C GLU A 492 -22.41 -13.74 -27.57
N ASP A 493 -22.11 -12.67 -26.83
CA ASP A 493 -21.20 -11.61 -27.29
C ASP A 493 -19.72 -11.99 -27.10
N THR A 494 -19.43 -12.85 -26.10
CA THR A 494 -18.06 -13.23 -25.71
C THR A 494 -17.44 -14.26 -26.66
N ILE A 495 -18.26 -15.11 -27.29
CA ILE A 495 -17.81 -16.18 -28.21
C ILE A 495 -17.35 -15.61 -29.56
N SER A 496 -17.89 -14.45 -29.99
CA SER A 496 -17.55 -13.85 -31.30
C SER A 496 -16.08 -13.40 -31.41
N LEU A 497 -15.42 -13.08 -30.29
CA LEU A 497 -14.03 -12.60 -30.29
C LEU A 497 -12.99 -13.68 -29.98
N CYS A 498 -13.35 -14.79 -29.32
CA CYS A 498 -12.39 -15.88 -29.05
C CYS A 498 -12.02 -16.69 -30.30
N SER A 499 -12.70 -16.45 -31.42
CA SER A 499 -12.44 -17.07 -32.72
C SER A 499 -11.45 -16.32 -33.62
N ASP A 500 -11.06 -15.09 -33.28
CA ASP A 500 -10.08 -14.33 -34.07
C ASP A 500 -8.69 -14.36 -33.41
N PRO A 501 -7.65 -14.88 -34.08
CA PRO A 501 -6.29 -14.80 -33.57
C PRO A 501 -5.84 -13.34 -33.58
N PHE A 502 -5.33 -12.88 -32.44
CA PHE A 502 -4.59 -11.63 -32.30
C PHE A 502 -3.45 -11.60 -33.33
N GLU A 503 -3.65 -10.92 -34.45
CA GLU A 503 -2.56 -10.46 -35.29
C GLU A 503 -1.78 -9.35 -34.55
N GLU A 504 -0.48 -9.55 -34.58
CA GLU A 504 0.57 -8.78 -33.96
C GLU A 504 0.62 -7.36 -34.52
N VAL A 505 0.12 -6.36 -33.79
CA VAL A 505 0.39 -4.95 -34.12
C VAL A 505 1.63 -4.50 -33.34
N THR A 506 2.79 -4.85 -33.87
CA THR A 506 4.05 -4.17 -33.59
C THR A 506 4.33 -3.09 -34.64
N SER A 507 4.77 -1.93 -34.15
CA SER A 507 5.52 -0.86 -34.84
C SER A 507 4.77 0.13 -35.78
N SER A 508 4.61 1.37 -35.31
CA SER A 508 5.32 2.54 -35.87
C SER A 508 4.72 3.86 -35.34
N HIS A 509 5.37 4.45 -34.34
CA HIS A 509 5.30 5.90 -34.17
C HIS A 509 6.72 6.44 -34.22
N THR A 510 7.08 6.83 -35.44
CA THR A 510 8.16 7.75 -35.76
C THR A 510 7.99 9.04 -34.97
N LEU A 511 8.99 9.36 -34.15
CA LEU A 511 9.31 10.71 -33.74
C LEU A 511 9.53 11.57 -35.00
N GLN A 512 8.80 12.67 -35.11
CA GLN A 512 9.24 13.84 -35.87
C GLN A 512 9.24 15.04 -34.91
N ASN A 513 10.48 15.51 -34.68
CA ASN A 513 10.98 16.79 -34.15
C ASN A 513 10.07 17.68 -33.28
#